data_AF-A0A2H3KBE5-F1
#
_entry.id   AF-A0A2H3KBE5-F1
#
_cell.length_a   1.000
_cell.length_b   1.000
_cell.length_c   1.000
_cell.angle_alpha   90.00
_cell.angle_beta   90.00
_cell.angle_gamma   90.00
#
_symmetry.space_group_name_H-M   'P 1'
#
loop_
_entity.id
_entity.type
_entity.pdbx_description
1 polymer ?
#
loop_
_entity_poly.entity_id
_entity_poly.type
_entity_poly.pdbx_seq_one_letter_code
_entity_poly.pdbx_strand_id
1 'polypeptide(L)' 'MSVIYLLISISVIVAIGFLAAFIRAVKSGQFDDDYTPSVRMLFDDELVKKNLSKK' A
#
# COMPACT_ATOMS: atom_id res chain seq x y z
N MET A 1 -5.16 42.49 4.48
CA MET A 1 -5.73 41.48 5.40
C MET A 1 -6.64 40.46 4.73
N SER A 2 -7.18 40.70 3.52
CA SER A 2 -8.01 39.73 2.79
C SER A 2 -7.24 38.54 2.21
N VAL A 3 -6.01 38.77 1.75
CA VAL A 3 -5.15 37.76 1.08
C VAL A 3 -4.86 36.55 1.99
N ILE A 4 -4.78 36.78 3.31
CA ILE A 4 -4.55 35.72 4.30
C ILE A 4 -5.68 34.70 4.29
N TYR A 5 -6.94 35.12 4.15
CA TYR A 5 -8.07 34.19 4.09
C TYR A 5 -8.00 33.32 2.83
N LEU A 6 -7.63 33.90 1.69
CA LEU A 6 -7.44 33.15 0.43
C LEU A 6 -6.32 32.10 0.56
N LEU A 7 -5.18 32.48 1.13
CA LEU A 7 -4.04 31.59 1.32
C LEU A 7 -4.37 30.43 2.27
N ILE A 8 -5.09 30.70 3.37
CA ILE A 8 -5.54 29.67 4.30
C ILE A 8 -6.47 28.67 3.59
N SER A 9 -7.45 29.16 2.83
CA SER A 9 -8.36 28.28 2.09
C SER A 9 -7.63 27.38 1.10
N ILE A 10 -6.70 27.93 0.32
CA ILE A 10 -5.90 27.14 -0.64
C ILE A 10 -5.04 26.10 0.09
N SER A 11 -4.38 26.49 1.19
CA SER A 11 -3.56 25.57 1.98
C SER A 11 -4.37 24.39 2.54
N VAL A 12 -5.57 24.66 3.05
CA VAL A 12 -6.45 23.62 3.60
C VAL A 12 -6.94 22.67 2.50
N ILE A 13 -7.31 23.19 1.33
CA ILE A 13 -7.73 22.37 0.18
C ILE A 13 -6.59 21.44 -0.25
N VAL A 14 -5.37 21.96 -0.38
CA VAL A 14 -4.19 21.16 -0.75
C VAL A 14 -3.92 20.08 0.31
N ALA A 15 -3.97 20.43 1.60
CA ALA A 15 -3.75 19.48 2.68
C ALA A 15 -4.78 18.33 2.67
N ILE A 16 -6.06 18.64 2.50
CA ILE A 16 -7.13 17.63 2.40
C ILE A 16 -6.95 16.77 1.14
N GLY A 17 -6.58 17.37 0.01
CA GLY A 17 -6.31 16.65 -1.23
C GLY A 17 -5.17 15.63 -1.08
N PHE A 18 -4.06 16.04 -0.45
CA PHE A 18 -2.95 15.15 -0.14
C PHE A 18 -3.35 14.03 0.83
N LEU A 19 -4.12 14.35 1.88
CA LEU A 19 -4.59 13.37 2.85
C LEU A 19 -5.52 12.32 2.19
N ALA A 20 -6.44 12.75 1.33
CA ALA A 20 -7.34 11.86 0.62
C ALA A 20 -6.59 10.95 -0.36
N ALA A 21 -5.61 11.50 -1.09
CA ALA A 21 -4.73 10.72 -1.96
C ALA A 21 -3.90 9.69 -1.16
N PHE A 22 -3.35 10.09 -0.01
CA PHE A 22 -2.62 9.22 0.89
C PHE A 22 -3.48 8.06 1.39
N ILE A 23 -4.69 8.34 1.89
CA ILE A 23 -5.62 7.29 2.36
C ILE A 23 -5.98 6.34 1.21
N ARG A 24 -6.24 6.88 0.01
CA ARG A 24 -6.55 6.07 -1.17
C ARG A 24 -5.37 5.16 -1.56
N ALA A 25 -4.14 5.65 -1.51
CA ALA A 25 -2.95 4.87 -1.77
C ALA A 25 -2.77 3.74 -0.75
N VAL A 26 -2.89 4.03 0.55
CA VAL A 26 -2.81 3.01 1.61
C VAL A 26 -3.90 1.96 1.47
N LYS A 27 -5.14 2.38 1.17
CA LYS A 27 -6.26 1.45 1.00
C LYS A 27 -6.21 0.65 -0.31
N SER A 28 -5.40 1.07 -1.29
CA SER A 28 -5.29 0.36 -2.58
C SER A 28 -4.59 -1.00 -2.50
N GLY A 29 -4.20 -1.45 -1.30
CA GLY A 29 -3.57 -2.76 -1.13
C GLY A 29 -2.15 -2.82 -1.67
N GLN A 30 -1.51 -1.67 -1.93
CA GLN A 30 -0.11 -1.61 -2.36
C GLN A 30 0.85 -2.20 -1.31
N PHE A 31 0.39 -2.35 -0.07
CA PHE A 31 1.12 -3.00 1.04
C PHE A 31 0.70 -4.47 1.25
N ASP A 32 -0.22 -5.02 0.47
CA ASP A 32 -0.64 -6.42 0.62
C ASP A 32 0.40 -7.41 0.04
N ASP A 33 1.44 -6.91 -0.63
CA ASP A 33 2.57 -7.71 -1.15
C ASP A 33 3.74 -7.80 -0.14
N ASP A 34 3.41 -7.93 1.15
CA ASP A 34 4.36 -8.12 2.24
C ASP A 34 5.09 -9.49 2.16
N TYR A 35 4.56 -10.44 1.38
CA TYR A 35 5.22 -11.70 1.08
C TYR A 35 6.10 -11.56 -0.15
N THR A 36 7.34 -11.18 0.09
CA THR A 36 8.38 -11.09 -0.93
C THR A 36 8.41 -12.37 -1.79
N PRO A 37 8.42 -12.26 -3.14
CA PRO A 37 8.37 -13.41 -4.05
C PRO A 37 9.48 -14.44 -3.79
N SER A 38 10.63 -13.99 -3.28
CA SER A 38 11.75 -14.84 -2.87
C SER A 38 11.39 -15.84 -1.78
N VAL A 39 10.50 -15.47 -0.85
CA VAL A 39 10.08 -16.32 0.28
C VAL A 39 9.05 -17.36 -0.17
N ARG A 40 8.11 -16.97 -1.03
CA ARG A 40 7.16 -17.91 -1.65
C ARG A 40 7.91 -18.99 -2.43
N MET A 41 8.91 -18.60 -3.21
CA MET A 41 9.70 -19.53 -4.03
C MET A 41 10.49 -20.54 -3.18
N LEU A 42 11.00 -20.15 -2.01
CA LEU A 42 11.70 -21.07 -1.09
C LEU A 42 10.77 -22.11 -0.43
N PHE A 43 9.51 -21.75 -0.16
CA PHE A 43 8.56 -22.65 0.52
C PHE A 43 7.69 -23.46 -0.46
N ASP A 44 7.54 -23.02 -1.71
CA ASP A 44 6.86 -23.78 -2.76
C ASP A 44 7.58 -25.10 -3.06
N ASP A 45 8.93 -25.12 -3.03
CA ASP A 45 9.73 -26.32 -3.26
C ASP A 45 9.51 -27.42 -2.18
N GLU A 46 9.29 -27.03 -0.92
CA GLU A 46 9.02 -27.99 0.16
C GLU A 46 7.62 -28.61 0.06
N LEU A 47 6.62 -27.81 -0.32
CA LEU A 47 5.24 -28.29 -0.47
C LEU A 47 5.09 -29.26 -1.65
N VAL A 48 5.82 -29.04 -2.75
CA VAL A 48 5.85 -29.97 -3.89
C VAL A 48 6.46 -31.32 -3.47
N LYS A 49 7.57 -31.31 -2.73
CA LYS A 49 8.24 -32.53 -2.27
C LYS A 49 7.37 -33.36 -1.31
N LYS A 50 6.61 -32.69 -0.43
CA LYS A 50 5.67 -33.35 0.49
C LYS A 50 4.52 -34.05 -0.24
N ASN A 51 3.98 -33.47 -1.30
CA ASN A 51 2.90 -34.06 -2.09
C ASN A 51 3.37 -35.28 -2.91
N LEU A 52 4.62 -35.25 -3.41
CA LEU A 52 5.22 -36.38 -4.12
C LEU A 52 5.56 -37.56 -3.21
N SER A 53 5.93 -37.31 -1.95
CA SER A 53 6.22 -38.36 -0.96
C SER A 53 4.98 -39.00 -0.34
N LYS A 54 3.81 -38.36 -0.48
CA LYS A 54 2.54 -38.84 0.11
C LYS A 54 1.66 -39.62 -0.87
N LYS A 55 2.11 -39.75 -2.13
CA LYS A 55 1.47 -40.52 -3.19
C LYS A 55 2.22 -41.84 -3.39
#